data_AF-A0A822CK14-F1
#
_entry.id   AF-A0A822CK14-F1
#
_cell.length_a   1.000
_cell.length_b   1.000
_cell.length_c   1.000
_cell.angle_alpha   90.00
_cell.angle_beta   90.00
_cell.angle_gamma   90.00
#
_symmetry.space_group_name_H-M   'P 1'
#
loop_
_entity.id
_entity.type
_entity.pdbx_description
1 polymer ?
#
loop_
_entity_poly.entity_id
_entity_poly.type
_entity_poly.pdbx_seq_one_letter_code
_entity_poly.pdbx_strand_id
1 'polypeptide(L)'
;MIKDQADEHETIVVHMDFAENHTLLAQNKIMQAHWTNQQATLFTVHIKTAKEKHHSLIIISDYLAHDAEFVHTAQSIISDYVQSIYPTVKRLNYVS
;
A
#
# COMPACT_ATOMS: atom_id res chain seq x y z
N MET A 1 -4.34 21.68 -8.21
CA MET A 1 -5.48 20.78 -7.94
C MET A 1 -5.68 19.82 -9.13
N ILE A 2 -4.76 18.87 -9.34
CA ILE A 2 -4.78 17.90 -10.46
C ILE A 2 -4.84 16.44 -9.94
N LYS A 3 -4.80 16.23 -8.61
CA LYS A 3 -4.32 14.97 -8.02
C LYS A 3 -5.27 13.76 -8.10
N ASP A 4 -6.56 13.95 -8.36
CA ASP A 4 -7.57 12.87 -8.24
C ASP A 4 -8.21 12.43 -9.57
N GLN A 5 -7.73 12.91 -10.72
CA GLN A 5 -8.26 12.48 -12.01
C GLN A 5 -7.32 11.46 -12.66
N ALA A 6 -7.80 10.22 -12.76
CA ALA A 6 -7.18 9.20 -13.59
C ALA A 6 -7.51 9.50 -15.06
N ASP A 7 -6.52 9.40 -15.93
CA ASP A 7 -6.66 9.51 -17.38
C ASP A 7 -6.69 8.09 -17.96
N GLU A 8 -7.56 7.84 -18.95
CA GLU A 8 -7.82 6.53 -19.55
C GLU A 8 -6.57 5.86 -20.13
N HIS A 9 -5.54 6.64 -20.46
CA HIS A 9 -4.35 6.12 -21.11
C HIS A 9 -3.02 6.47 -20.43
N GLU A 10 -2.96 7.55 -19.64
CA GLU A 10 -1.67 8.08 -19.20
C GLU A 10 -1.45 8.06 -17.68
N THR A 11 -2.51 8.26 -16.89
CA THR A 11 -2.36 8.57 -15.46
C THR A 11 -3.24 7.67 -14.60
N ILE A 12 -2.61 6.95 -13.66
CA ILE A 12 -3.29 6.17 -12.63
C ILE A 12 -3.13 6.89 -11.28
N VAL A 13 -4.19 6.87 -10.46
CA VAL A 13 -4.18 7.42 -9.11
C VAL A 13 -4.00 6.29 -8.11
N VAL A 14 -3.03 6.43 -7.21
CA VAL A 14 -2.70 5.47 -6.17
C VAL A 14 -2.94 6.14 -4.82
N HIS A 15 -3.98 5.70 -4.12
CA HIS A 15 -4.21 6.04 -2.73
C HIS A 15 -3.43 5.07 -1.85
N MET A 16 -2.68 5.58 -0.88
CA MET A 16 -1.93 4.74 0.03
C MET A 16 -1.87 5.34 1.42
N ASP A 17 -2.02 4.50 2.43
CA ASP A 17 -1.96 4.91 3.83
C ASP A 17 -1.54 3.73 4.71
N PHE A 18 -0.99 4.05 5.88
CA PHE A 18 -0.71 3.08 6.92
C PHE A 18 -2.02 2.74 7.66
N ALA A 19 -2.43 1.48 7.62
CA ALA A 19 -3.35 1.01 8.65
C ALA A 19 -2.54 0.91 9.95
N GLU A 20 -3.04 1.48 11.05
CA GLU A 20 -2.39 1.44 12.36
C GLU A 20 -1.78 0.06 12.66
N ASN A 21 -0.57 0.03 13.24
CA ASN A 21 0.20 -1.20 13.46
C ASN A 21 -0.66 -2.34 14.01
N HIS A 22 -0.88 -3.37 13.20
CA HIS A 22 -1.73 -4.47 13.61
C HIS A 22 -0.94 -5.44 14.46
N THR A 23 -1.46 -5.72 15.65
CA THR A 23 -0.90 -6.71 16.55
C THR A 23 -1.28 -8.09 16.03
N LEU A 24 -0.31 -8.89 15.62
CA LEU A 24 -0.56 -10.27 15.18
C LEU A 24 -0.87 -11.13 16.41
N LEU A 25 -2.16 -11.33 16.67
CA LEU A 25 -2.62 -12.26 17.71
C LEU A 25 -2.50 -13.69 17.17
N ALA A 26 -1.44 -14.40 17.57
CA ALA A 26 -1.39 -15.84 17.39
C ALA A 26 -2.49 -16.48 18.27
N GLN A 27 -3.49 -17.11 17.64
CA GLN A 27 -4.72 -17.58 18.28
C GLN A 27 -4.54 -18.67 19.36
N ASN A 28 -3.30 -19.12 19.62
CA ASN A 28 -2.94 -20.22 20.54
C ASN A 28 -1.76 -19.89 21.49
N LYS A 29 -1.60 -18.64 21.95
CA LYS A 29 -0.59 -18.31 22.99
C LYS A 29 -1.22 -18.11 24.37
N ILE A 30 -0.60 -18.75 25.36
CA ILE A 30 -0.92 -18.68 26.79
C ILE A 30 -0.80 -17.21 27.27
N MET A 31 -1.65 -16.76 28.19
CA MET A 31 -1.74 -15.37 28.70
C MET A 31 -0.41 -14.71 29.12
N GLN A 32 0.68 -15.45 29.32
CA GLN A 32 2.00 -14.85 29.59
C GLN A 32 2.68 -14.21 28.36
N ALA A 33 2.19 -14.44 27.14
CA ALA A 33 2.72 -13.82 25.91
C ALA A 33 2.23 -12.38 25.65
N HIS A 34 1.39 -11.82 26.53
CA HIS A 34 0.72 -10.52 26.34
C HIS A 34 1.66 -9.30 26.20
N TRP A 35 2.96 -9.43 26.50
CA TRP A 35 3.92 -8.32 26.46
C TRP A 35 4.90 -8.36 25.28
N THR A 36 4.84 -9.40 24.42
CA THR A 36 5.74 -9.56 23.25
C THR A 36 4.94 -9.93 22.00
N ASN A 37 3.90 -9.16 21.70
CA ASN A 37 3.17 -9.39 20.46
C ASN A 37 4.03 -8.91 19.28
N GLN A 38 4.20 -9.79 18.28
CA GLN A 38 4.81 -9.39 17.03
C GLN A 38 3.84 -8.43 16.33
N GLN A 39 4.32 -7.24 16.04
CA GLN A 39 3.59 -6.26 15.24
C GLN A 39 4.05 -6.41 13.78
N ALA A 40 3.16 -6.06 12.87
CA ALA A 40 3.49 -5.90 11.46
C ALA A 40 2.89 -4.58 10.98
N THR A 41 3.62 -3.91 10.10
CA THR A 41 3.11 -2.76 9.37
C THR A 41 2.23 -3.25 8.24
N LEU A 42 1.02 -2.68 8.17
CA LEU A 42 0.06 -2.90 7.11
C LEU A 42 -0.06 -1.62 6.29
N PHE A 43 0.50 -1.63 5.09
CA PHE A 43 0.41 -0.50 4.18
C PHE A 43 -0.65 -0.76 3.13
N THR A 44 -1.75 -0.03 3.25
CA THR A 44 -2.93 -0.20 2.40
C THR A 44 -2.76 0.60 1.13
N VAL A 45 -3.12 0.01 -0.01
CA VAL A 45 -2.99 0.65 -1.32
C VAL A 45 -4.27 0.42 -2.10
N HIS A 46 -4.85 1.49 -2.62
CA HIS A 46 -6.01 1.48 -3.48
C HIS A 46 -5.70 2.22 -4.78
N ILE A 47 -5.81 1.51 -5.89
CA ILE A 47 -5.45 1.97 -7.23
C ILE A 47 -6.73 2.24 -8.00
N LYS A 48 -6.88 3.48 -8.45
CA LYS A 48 -8.01 3.93 -9.25
C LYS A 48 -7.55 4.19 -10.69
N THR A 49 -8.22 3.54 -11.63
CA THR A 49 -8.05 3.78 -13.07
C THR A 49 -9.24 4.52 -13.65
N ALA A 50 -9.10 5.14 -14.83
CA ALA A 50 -10.18 5.94 -15.42
C ALA A 50 -11.40 5.12 -15.87
N LYS A 51 -11.22 3.82 -16.15
CA LYS A 51 -12.31 2.90 -16.52
C LYS A 51 -13.11 2.36 -15.32
N GLU A 52 -13.02 3.02 -14.18
CA GLU A 52 -13.56 2.57 -12.89
C GLU A 52 -13.16 1.14 -12.50
N LYS A 53 -12.00 0.67 -13.00
CA LYS A 53 -11.40 -0.56 -12.47
C LYS A 53 -10.57 -0.18 -11.26
N HIS A 54 -10.95 -0.75 -10.14
CA HIS A 54 -10.29 -0.58 -8.85
C HIS A 54 -9.45 -1.82 -8.55
N HIS A 55 -8.21 -1.61 -8.08
CA HIS A 55 -7.38 -2.67 -7.52
C HIS A 55 -6.98 -2.29 -6.11
N SER A 56 -7.03 -3.23 -5.19
CA SER A 56 -6.60 -3.03 -3.81
C SER A 56 -5.45 -3.99 -3.50
N LEU A 57 -4.41 -3.47 -2.86
CA LEU A 57 -3.27 -4.24 -2.37
C LEU A 57 -3.02 -3.93 -0.90
N ILE A 58 -2.38 -4.88 -0.23
CA ILE A 58 -1.81 -4.68 1.09
C ILE A 58 -0.34 -5.09 1.02
N ILE A 59 0.55 -4.19 1.40
CA ILE A 59 1.96 -4.51 1.63
C ILE A 59 2.10 -4.78 3.13
N ILE A 60 2.59 -5.98 3.46
CA ILE A 60 2.82 -6.42 4.84
C ILE A 60 4.33 -6.46 5.07
N SER A 61 4.78 -5.86 6.16
CA SER A 61 6.20 -5.83 6.53
C SER A 61 6.40 -5.95 8.03
N ASP A 62 7.52 -6.52 8.42
CA ASP A 62 8.04 -6.52 9.79
C ASP A 62 8.82 -5.23 10.12
N TYR A 63 9.04 -4.35 9.15
CA TYR A 63 9.60 -3.02 9.35
C TYR A 63 8.53 -2.06 9.91
N LEU A 64 8.67 -1.71 11.19
CA LEU A 64 7.65 -0.95 11.94
C LEU A 64 7.81 0.58 11.85
N ALA A 65 8.87 1.07 11.21
CA ALA A 65 9.09 2.50 11.07
C ALA A 65 8.30 3.03 9.86
N HIS A 66 7.37 3.95 10.14
CA HIS A 66 6.55 4.61 9.12
C HIS A 66 7.28 5.84 8.57
N ASP A 67 8.44 5.60 7.96
CA ASP A 67 9.32 6.64 7.44
C ASP A 67 9.28 6.76 5.91
N ALA A 68 10.01 7.73 5.37
CA ALA A 68 10.09 7.96 3.95
C ALA A 68 10.78 6.80 3.19
N GLU A 69 11.64 6.03 3.85
CA GLU A 69 12.35 4.90 3.24
C GLU A 69 11.39 3.73 2.99
N PHE A 70 10.53 3.43 3.97
CA PHE A 70 9.45 2.47 3.80
C PHE A 70 8.52 2.88 2.67
N VAL A 71 8.07 4.15 2.66
CA VAL A 71 7.16 4.66 1.63
C VAL A 71 7.80 4.59 0.24
N HIS A 72 9.07 4.95 0.09
CA HIS A 72 9.79 4.85 -1.18
C HIS A 72 9.89 3.40 -1.68
N THR A 73 10.18 2.47 -0.77
CA THR A 73 10.25 1.04 -1.07
C THR A 73 8.88 0.50 -1.49
N ALA A 74 7.82 0.85 -0.76
CA ALA A 74 6.44 0.51 -1.09
C ALA A 74 6.03 1.09 -2.46
N GLN A 75 6.36 2.35 -2.75
CA GLN A 75 6.08 2.98 -4.04
C GLN A 75 6.76 2.26 -5.21
N SER A 76 7.99 1.76 -5.01
CA SER A 76 8.71 0.97 -6.03
C SER A 76 7.98 -0.33 -6.34
N ILE A 77 7.55 -1.07 -5.31
CA ILE A 77 6.76 -2.31 -5.45
C ILE A 77 5.42 -2.01 -6.17
N ILE A 78 4.74 -0.92 -5.80
CA ILE A 78 3.48 -0.51 -6.43
C ILE A 78 3.71 -0.15 -7.90
N SER A 79 4.81 0.55 -8.22
CA SER A 79 5.15 0.92 -9.59
C SER A 79 5.34 -0.31 -10.47
N ASP A 80 6.13 -1.29 -10.00
CA ASP A 80 6.37 -2.54 -10.71
C ASP A 80 5.07 -3.33 -10.93
N TYR A 81 4.23 -3.43 -9.89
CA TYR A 81 2.92 -4.06 -9.97
C TYR A 81 2.03 -3.38 -11.01
N VAL A 82 1.91 -2.05 -10.96
CA VAL A 82 1.07 -1.30 -11.91
C VAL A 82 1.59 -1.44 -13.33
N GLN A 83 2.90 -1.37 -13.54
CA GLN A 83 3.49 -1.50 -14.87
C GLN A 83 3.31 -2.91 -15.46
N SER A 84 3.23 -3.95 -14.61
CA SER A 84 2.91 -5.31 -15.06
C SER A 84 1.47 -5.47 -15.60
N ILE A 85 0.52 -4.70 -15.05
CA ILE A 85 -0.91 -4.76 -15.45
C ILE A 85 -1.25 -3.73 -16.53
N TYR A 86 -0.60 -2.57 -16.47
CA TYR A 86 -0.84 -1.43 -17.35
C TYR A 86 0.49 -0.96 -17.98
N PRO A 87 1.07 -1.71 -18.94
CA PRO A 87 2.38 -1.40 -19.51
C PRO A 87 2.47 -0.03 -20.21
N THR A 88 1.33 0.53 -20.63
CA THR A 88 1.24 1.82 -21.32
C THR A 88 1.12 3.02 -20.38
N VAL A 89 1.04 2.80 -19.07
CA VAL A 89 0.94 3.89 -18.09
C VAL A 89 2.17 4.78 -18.16
N LYS A 90 1.98 6.10 -18.16
CA LYS A 90 3.09 7.07 -18.21
C LYS A 90 3.37 7.71 -16.86
N ARG A 91 2.35 7.79 -16.00
CA ARG A 91 2.44 8.50 -14.73
C ARG A 91 1.60 7.85 -13.64
N LEU A 92 2.18 7.78 -12.44
CA LEU A 92 1.51 7.40 -11.20
C LEU A 92 1.38 8.63 -10.32
N ASN A 93 0.16 8.96 -9.93
CA ASN A 93 -0.13 10.01 -8.97
C ASN A 93 -0.40 9.38 -7.61
N TYR A 94 0.55 9.54 -6.70
CA TYR A 94 0.42 9.07 -5.34
C TYR A 94 -0.34 10.10 -4.48
N VAL A 95 -1.33 9.61 -3.75
CA VAL A 95 -2.18 10.35 -2.81
C VAL A 95 -2.18 9.57 -1.50
N SER A 96 -2.01 10.27 -0.39
CA SER A 96 -2.09 9.74 0.98
C SER A 96 -3.03 10.63 1.75
#